data_AF-X1A8Z0-F1
#
_entry.id   AF-X1A8Z0-F1
#
_cell.length_a   1.000
_cell.length_b   1.000
_cell.length_c   1.000
_cell.angle_alpha   90.00
_cell.angle_beta   90.00
_cell.angle_gamma   90.00
#
_symmetry.space_group_name_H-M   'P 1'
#
loop_
_entity.id
_entity.type
_entity.pdbx_description
1 polymer ?
#
loop_
_entity_poly.entity_id
_entity_poly.type
_entity_poly.pdbx_seq_one_letter_code
_entity_poly.pdbx_strand_id
1 'polypeptide(L)'
;MEQKNSTHVRAVIGHLRYDTEKELEVINSLYRNELRLYKNFFQPVMKLKEKIRDKGKVHRRYDTPLTPYQRIMESEKIPEETKKELRELYQRLNPAELKRKIDEKIHLLFKTYEEKNRGRQALPSKKQTPRRVRFYMTQQQPIGLGR
;
A
#
# COMPACT_ATOMS: atom_id res chain seq x y z
N MET A 1 8.84 11.46 1.80
CA MET A 1 8.10 10.92 2.96
C MET A 1 7.14 9.85 2.47
N GLU A 2 7.41 8.57 2.73
CA GLU A 2 6.52 7.47 2.34
C GLU A 2 5.56 7.20 3.51
N GLN A 3 4.34 7.74 3.48
CA GLN A 3 3.33 7.50 4.53
C GLN A 3 2.42 6.33 4.15
N LYS A 4 2.16 5.41 5.10
CA LYS A 4 1.16 4.31 5.05
C LYS A 4 1.43 3.11 4.13
N ASN A 5 2.66 2.86 3.65
CA ASN A 5 2.91 1.71 2.75
C ASN A 5 2.67 0.36 3.43
N SER A 6 2.83 0.29 4.75
CA SER A 6 2.49 -0.93 5.50
C SER A 6 1.04 -1.35 5.26
N THR A 7 0.10 -0.40 5.36
CA THR A 7 -1.34 -0.70 5.30
C THR A 7 -1.92 -0.62 3.89
N HIS A 8 -1.38 0.25 3.03
CA HIS A 8 -1.91 0.44 1.68
C HIS A 8 -1.22 -0.44 0.64
N VAL A 9 0.05 -0.79 0.87
CA VAL A 9 0.86 -1.55 -0.08
C VAL A 9 1.15 -2.96 0.40
N ARG A 10 1.91 -3.08 1.49
CA ARG A 10 2.42 -4.38 1.98
C ARG A 10 1.31 -5.28 2.51
N ALA A 11 0.25 -4.72 3.08
CA ALA A 11 -0.92 -5.49 3.47
C ALA A 11 -1.67 -6.12 2.29
N VAL A 12 -1.49 -5.58 1.07
CA VAL A 12 -2.17 -6.05 -0.14
C VAL A 12 -1.29 -7.04 -0.91
N ILE A 13 -0.03 -6.67 -1.18
CA ILE A 13 0.88 -7.44 -2.06
C ILE A 13 2.06 -8.08 -1.32
N GLY A 14 2.14 -7.94 0.00
CA GLY A 14 3.19 -8.55 0.82
C GLY A 14 4.55 -7.85 0.77
N HIS A 15 5.60 -8.61 1.07
CA HIS A 15 6.99 -8.16 1.17
C HIS A 15 7.91 -8.70 0.06
N LEU A 16 7.34 -9.23 -1.02
CA LEU A 16 8.12 -9.77 -2.14
C LEU A 16 8.85 -8.65 -2.90
N ARG A 17 9.91 -9.03 -3.61
CA ARG A 17 10.71 -8.11 -4.44
C ARG A 17 10.16 -8.11 -5.86
N TYR A 18 9.44 -7.04 -6.20
CA TYR A 18 8.94 -6.76 -7.54
C TYR A 18 9.94 -5.83 -8.24
N ASP A 19 10.64 -6.34 -9.25
CA ASP A 19 11.72 -5.63 -9.95
C ASP A 19 11.73 -5.89 -11.45
N THR A 20 10.61 -6.36 -12.00
CA THR A 20 10.39 -6.53 -13.44
C THR A 20 9.27 -5.63 -13.94
N GLU A 21 9.33 -5.27 -15.23
CA GLU A 21 8.31 -4.43 -15.88
C GLU A 21 6.93 -5.08 -15.84
N LYS A 22 6.83 -6.39 -16.08
CA LYS A 22 5.57 -7.15 -16.00
C LYS A 22 4.92 -7.05 -14.62
N GLU A 23 5.68 -7.20 -13.55
CA GLU A 23 5.17 -7.03 -12.18
C GLU A 23 4.70 -5.59 -11.94
N LEU A 24 5.47 -4.60 -12.43
CA LEU A 24 5.14 -3.19 -12.29
C LEU A 24 3.83 -2.83 -13.01
N GLU A 25 3.61 -3.36 -14.21
CA GLU A 25 2.36 -3.17 -14.96
C GLU A 25 1.15 -3.71 -14.22
N VAL A 26 1.25 -4.94 -13.67
CA VAL A 26 0.18 -5.55 -12.88
C VAL A 26 -0.12 -4.72 -11.63
N ILE A 27 0.91 -4.28 -10.90
CA ILE A 27 0.75 -3.41 -9.73
C ILE A 27 0.09 -2.09 -10.13
N ASN A 28 0.57 -1.41 -11.18
CA ASN A 28 -0.02 -0.15 -11.63
C ASN A 28 -1.50 -0.32 -12.00
N SER A 29 -1.82 -1.40 -12.71
CA SER A 29 -3.19 -1.73 -13.09
C SER A 29 -4.08 -1.97 -11.86
N LEU A 30 -3.61 -2.72 -10.86
CA LEU A 30 -4.33 -2.98 -9.61
C LEU A 30 -4.63 -1.70 -8.82
N TYR A 31 -3.65 -0.80 -8.69
CA TYR A 31 -3.81 0.41 -7.87
C TYR A 31 -4.65 1.49 -8.55
N ARG A 32 -4.48 1.67 -9.86
CA ARG A 32 -5.21 2.71 -10.61
C ARG A 32 -6.70 2.40 -10.74
N ASN A 33 -7.03 1.13 -10.97
CA ASN A 33 -8.36 0.73 -11.38
C ASN A 33 -9.21 0.23 -10.20
N GLU A 34 -8.77 -0.81 -9.49
CA GLU A 34 -9.64 -1.48 -8.52
C GLU A 34 -9.38 -1.01 -7.08
N LEU A 35 -8.11 -1.05 -6.65
CA LEU A 35 -7.80 -0.87 -5.23
C LEU A 35 -8.14 0.54 -4.73
N ARG A 36 -7.91 1.57 -5.56
CA ARG A 36 -8.29 2.96 -5.26
C ARG A 36 -9.80 3.08 -5.05
N LEU A 37 -10.61 2.48 -5.92
CA LEU A 37 -12.07 2.50 -5.80
C LEU A 37 -12.52 1.76 -4.55
N TYR A 38 -11.97 0.58 -4.29
CA TYR A 38 -12.32 -0.22 -3.12
C TYR A 38 -12.03 0.52 -1.82
N LYS A 39 -10.81 1.06 -1.69
CA LYS A 39 -10.36 1.80 -0.50
C LYS A 39 -11.16 3.08 -0.27
N ASN A 40 -11.48 3.82 -1.31
CA ASN A 40 -12.10 5.14 -1.16
C ASN A 40 -13.61 5.08 -0.94
N PHE A 41 -14.30 4.12 -1.57
CA PHE A 41 -15.75 4.03 -1.54
C PHE A 41 -16.29 3.02 -0.53
N PHE A 42 -15.53 1.97 -0.20
CA PHE A 42 -16.05 0.85 0.58
C PHE A 42 -15.26 0.54 1.86
N GLN A 43 -14.07 1.11 2.05
CA GLN A 43 -13.31 0.90 3.30
C GLN A 43 -13.45 2.10 4.26
N PRO A 44 -14.15 1.94 5.40
CA PRO A 44 -14.23 2.99 6.41
C PRO A 44 -12.87 3.18 7.08
N VAL A 45 -12.54 4.44 7.37
CA VAL A 45 -11.31 4.81 8.06
C VAL A 45 -11.65 5.64 9.28
N MET A 46 -11.08 5.26 10.42
CA MET A 46 -11.08 6.06 11.65
C MET A 46 -9.87 7.00 11.65
N LYS A 47 -10.11 8.30 11.82
CA LYS A 47 -9.10 9.31 12.11
C LYS A 47 -8.99 9.53 13.62
N LEU A 48 -7.78 9.77 14.08
CA LEU A 48 -7.52 10.18 15.45
C LEU A 48 -8.01 11.62 15.63
N LYS A 49 -8.99 11.84 16.50
CA LYS A 49 -9.49 13.19 16.85
C LYS A 49 -8.62 13.85 17.90
N GLU A 50 -8.26 13.10 18.92
CA GLU A 50 -7.61 13.64 20.10
C GLU A 50 -6.61 12.64 20.68
N LYS A 51 -5.49 13.17 21.18
CA LYS A 51 -4.48 12.43 21.91
C LYS A 51 -4.20 13.16 23.22
N ILE A 52 -4.76 12.65 24.32
CA ILE A 52 -4.59 13.21 25.66
C ILE A 52 -3.50 12.43 26.38
N ARG A 53 -2.60 13.13 27.08
CA ARG A 53 -1.62 12.50 27.98
C ARG A 53 -2.00 12.85 29.42
N ASP A 54 -2.31 11.83 30.21
CA ASP A 54 -2.63 11.98 31.64
C ASP A 54 -1.78 11.02 32.47
N LYS A 55 -1.08 11.56 33.49
CA LYS A 55 -0.19 10.82 34.41
C LYS A 55 0.71 9.77 33.73
N GLY A 56 1.28 10.14 32.58
CA GLY A 56 2.18 9.29 31.79
C GLY A 56 1.49 8.33 30.80
N LYS A 57 0.17 8.12 30.89
CA LYS A 57 -0.61 7.31 29.93
C LYS A 57 -1.14 8.18 28.78
N VAL A 58 -1.23 7.57 27.60
CA VAL A 58 -1.75 8.23 26.38
C VAL A 58 -3.11 7.64 26.04
N HIS A 59 -4.15 8.47 26.08
CA HIS A 59 -5.50 8.13 25.66
C HIS A 59 -5.74 8.69 24.25
N ARG A 60 -6.25 7.83 23.36
CA ARG A 60 -6.56 8.19 21.97
C ARG A 60 -8.07 8.13 21.77
N ARG A 61 -8.66 9.22 21.31
CA ARG A 61 -10.08 9.26 20.92
C ARG A 61 -10.17 9.33 19.40
N TYR A 62 -10.88 8.37 18.82
CA TYR A 62 -11.07 8.26 17.38
C TYR A 62 -12.43 8.83 16.97
N ASP A 63 -12.56 9.21 15.71
CA ASP A 63 -13.85 9.56 15.12
C ASP A 63 -14.69 8.34 14.76
N THR A 64 -15.93 8.62 14.37
CA THR A 64 -16.81 7.62 13.77
C THR A 64 -16.19 7.11 12.47
N PRO A 65 -16.12 5.79 12.26
CA PRO A 65 -15.61 5.22 11.02
C PRO A 65 -16.45 5.70 9.82
N LEU A 66 -15.81 6.40 8.89
CA LEU A 66 -16.43 6.84 7.64
C LEU A 66 -15.49 6.56 6.48
N THR A 67 -16.05 6.19 5.33
CA THR A 67 -15.29 6.05 4.08
C THR A 67 -14.81 7.43 3.60
N PRO A 68 -13.68 7.50 2.88
CA PRO A 68 -13.26 8.75 2.24
C PRO A 68 -14.35 9.38 1.37
N TYR A 69 -15.11 8.55 0.63
CA TYR A 69 -16.28 8.98 -0.14
C TYR A 69 -17.34 9.68 0.72
N GLN A 70 -17.76 9.08 1.84
CA GLN A 70 -18.76 9.68 2.73
C GLN A 70 -18.29 11.03 3.29
N ARG A 71 -17.01 11.14 3.66
CA ARG A 71 -16.43 12.41 4.14
C ARG A 71 -16.42 13.50 3.07
N ILE A 72 -16.20 13.13 1.80
CA ILE A 72 -16.28 14.07 0.68
C ILE A 72 -17.72 14.54 0.50
N MET A 73 -18.71 13.65 0.63
CA MET A 73 -20.12 14.01 0.55
C MET A 73 -20.54 14.99 1.64
N GLU A 74 -20.06 14.80 2.88
CA GLU A 74 -20.31 15.68 4.03
C GLU A 74 -19.53 17.01 3.97
N SER A 75 -18.46 17.10 3.17
CA SER A 75 -17.63 18.30 3.10
C SER A 75 -18.28 19.41 2.26
N GLU A 76 -18.48 20.59 2.85
CA GLU A 76 -18.96 21.80 2.17
C GLU A 76 -17.95 22.38 1.16
N LYS A 77 -16.67 22.07 1.33
CA LYS A 77 -15.58 22.61 0.49
C LYS A 77 -15.51 22.01 -0.92
N ILE A 78 -16.34 21.02 -1.23
CA ILE A 78 -16.31 20.28 -2.50
C ILE A 78 -17.52 20.69 -3.34
N PRO A 79 -17.32 21.09 -4.62
CA PRO A 79 -18.42 21.45 -5.51
C PRO A 79 -19.46 20.33 -5.64
N GLU A 80 -20.74 20.69 -5.76
CA GLU A 80 -21.83 19.71 -5.89
C GLU A 80 -21.72 18.90 -7.20
N GLU A 81 -21.15 19.48 -8.25
CA GLU A 81 -20.86 18.78 -9.52
C GLU A 81 -19.95 17.56 -9.30
N THR A 82 -18.83 17.75 -8.58
CA THR A 82 -17.93 16.64 -8.22
C THR A 82 -18.63 15.60 -7.34
N LYS A 83 -19.51 16.04 -6.42
CA LYS A 83 -20.29 15.10 -5.60
C LYS A 83 -21.26 14.28 -6.45
N LYS A 84 -21.89 14.89 -7.45
CA LYS A 84 -22.79 14.18 -8.38
C LYS A 84 -22.04 13.10 -9.17
N GLU A 85 -20.89 13.43 -9.75
CA GLU A 85 -20.05 12.46 -10.47
C GLU A 85 -19.64 11.28 -9.58
N LEU A 86 -19.24 11.57 -8.34
CA LEU A 86 -18.86 10.54 -7.38
C LEU A 86 -20.04 9.67 -6.95
N ARG A 87 -21.26 10.22 -6.84
CA ARG A 87 -22.48 9.43 -6.58
C ARG A 87 -22.81 8.50 -7.73
N GLU A 88 -22.75 8.99 -8.96
CA GLU A 88 -22.97 8.18 -10.16
C GLU A 88 -21.94 7.04 -10.26
N LEU A 89 -20.67 7.35 -9.97
CA LEU A 89 -19.63 6.33 -9.92
C LEU A 89 -19.91 5.29 -8.83
N TYR A 90 -20.29 5.73 -7.63
CA TYR A 90 -20.61 4.83 -6.51
C TYR A 90 -21.76 3.87 -6.86
N GLN A 91 -22.82 4.36 -7.50
CA GLN A 91 -23.98 3.55 -7.90
C GLN A 91 -23.62 2.47 -8.93
N ARG A 92 -22.63 2.74 -9.79
CA ARG A 92 -22.14 1.77 -10.79
C ARG A 92 -21.20 0.72 -10.20
N LEU A 93 -20.62 0.95 -9.03
CA LEU A 93 -19.61 0.05 -8.46
C LEU A 93 -20.27 -1.10 -7.68
N ASN A 94 -19.87 -2.33 -8.03
CA ASN A 94 -20.20 -3.52 -7.26
C ASN A 94 -19.00 -3.91 -6.37
N PRO A 95 -19.13 -3.84 -5.03
CA PRO A 95 -18.02 -4.14 -4.12
C PRO A 95 -17.54 -5.60 -4.21
N ALA A 96 -18.43 -6.55 -4.48
CA ALA A 96 -18.07 -7.96 -4.61
C ALA A 96 -17.29 -8.22 -5.90
N GLU A 97 -17.72 -7.63 -7.02
CA GLU A 97 -17.01 -7.71 -8.29
C GLU A 97 -15.62 -7.06 -8.19
N LEU A 98 -15.55 -5.90 -7.55
CA LEU A 98 -14.30 -5.18 -7.34
C LEU A 98 -13.30 -6.00 -6.52
N LYS A 99 -13.79 -6.70 -5.48
CA LYS A 99 -12.96 -7.60 -4.68
C LYS A 99 -12.44 -8.79 -5.50
N ARG A 100 -13.28 -9.41 -6.34
CA ARG A 100 -12.86 -10.50 -7.23
C ARG A 100 -11.74 -10.05 -8.18
N LYS A 101 -11.92 -8.90 -8.84
CA LYS A 101 -10.90 -8.32 -9.73
C LYS A 101 -9.59 -8.00 -9.02
N ILE A 102 -9.65 -7.53 -7.77
CA ILE A 102 -8.46 -7.32 -6.93
C ILE A 102 -7.73 -8.64 -6.70
N ASP A 103 -8.46 -9.68 -6.31
CA ASP A 103 -7.87 -10.99 -6.01
C ASP A 103 -7.27 -11.65 -7.26
N GLU A 104 -7.93 -11.52 -8.42
CA GLU A 104 -7.41 -11.97 -9.71
C GLU A 104 -6.08 -11.30 -10.06
N LYS A 105 -5.97 -9.96 -9.88
CA LYS A 105 -4.72 -9.24 -10.16
C LYS A 105 -3.62 -9.56 -9.16
N ILE A 106 -3.94 -9.77 -7.89
CA ILE A 106 -2.97 -10.20 -6.88
C ILE A 106 -2.45 -11.60 -7.24
N HIS A 107 -3.34 -12.51 -7.66
CA HIS A 107 -2.95 -13.85 -8.10
C HIS A 107 -2.06 -13.80 -9.35
N LEU A 108 -2.40 -12.96 -10.34
CA LEU A 108 -1.57 -12.71 -11.52
C LEU A 108 -0.18 -12.16 -11.14
N LEU A 109 -0.12 -11.24 -10.18
CA LEU A 109 1.14 -10.68 -9.70
C LEU A 109 2.03 -11.78 -9.08
N PHE A 110 1.46 -12.65 -8.24
CA PHE A 110 2.22 -13.75 -7.65
C PHE A 110 2.67 -14.77 -8.69
N LYS A 111 1.81 -15.12 -9.65
CA LYS A 111 2.21 -15.99 -10.77
C LYS A 111 3.40 -15.41 -11.54
N THR A 112 3.34 -14.13 -11.88
CA THR A 112 4.43 -13.42 -12.60
C THR A 112 5.73 -13.43 -11.77
N TYR A 113 5.62 -13.26 -10.45
CA TYR A 113 6.76 -13.35 -9.54
C TYR A 113 7.36 -14.77 -9.47
N GLU A 114 6.53 -15.81 -9.47
CA GLU A 114 6.98 -17.21 -9.45
C GLU A 114 7.71 -17.58 -10.75
N GLU A 115 7.20 -17.14 -11.89
CA GLU A 115 7.83 -17.29 -13.21
C GLU A 115 9.25 -16.70 -13.21
N LYS A 116 9.43 -15.50 -12.65
CA LYS A 116 10.75 -14.87 -12.47
C LYS A 116 11.68 -15.70 -11.56
N ASN A 117 11.14 -16.27 -10.48
CA ASN A 117 11.92 -17.00 -9.47
C ASN A 117 12.11 -18.49 -9.78
N ARG A 118 11.97 -18.89 -11.05
CA ARG A 118 12.13 -20.28 -11.51
C ARG A 118 11.16 -21.24 -10.79
N GLY A 119 9.93 -20.81 -10.56
CA GLY A 119 8.87 -21.63 -9.95
C GLY A 119 8.96 -21.77 -8.43
N ARG A 120 9.80 -20.99 -7.73
CA ARG A 120 9.74 -20.92 -6.26
C ARG A 120 8.45 -20.26 -5.83
N GLN A 121 7.69 -20.95 -4.98
CA GLN A 121 6.40 -20.48 -4.49
C GLN A 121 6.48 -19.09 -3.85
N ALA A 122 5.53 -18.23 -4.20
CA ALA A 122 5.37 -16.92 -3.59
C ALA A 122 4.94 -17.08 -2.13
N LEU A 123 5.72 -16.50 -1.20
CA LEU A 123 5.36 -16.39 0.22
C LEU A 123 5.27 -14.91 0.61
N PRO A 124 4.15 -14.23 0.33
CA PRO A 124 4.03 -12.77 0.46
C PRO A 124 4.14 -12.27 1.91
N SER A 125 3.77 -13.12 2.86
CA SER A 125 3.82 -12.86 4.31
C SER A 125 5.24 -12.92 4.89
N LYS A 126 6.21 -13.53 4.18
CA LYS A 126 7.58 -13.68 4.66
C LYS A 126 8.33 -12.36 4.50
N LYS A 127 8.67 -11.71 5.61
CA LYS A 127 9.56 -10.53 5.59
C LYS A 127 10.92 -10.93 5.03
N GLN A 128 11.38 -10.20 4.02
CA GLN A 128 12.73 -10.40 3.49
C GLN A 128 13.75 -10.03 4.57
N THR A 129 14.68 -10.94 4.85
CA THR A 129 15.86 -10.61 5.64
C THR A 129 16.85 -9.89 4.73
N PRO A 130 17.39 -8.72 5.14
CA PRO A 130 18.44 -8.08 4.36
C PRO A 130 19.62 -9.04 4.29
N ARG A 131 20.02 -9.41 3.06
CA ARG A 131 21.28 -10.13 2.86
C ARG A 131 22.39 -9.17 3.24
N ARG A 132 23.13 -9.47 4.33
CA ARG A 132 24.33 -8.71 4.69
C ARG A 132 25.27 -8.70 3.49
N VAL A 133 25.48 -7.51 2.93
CA VAL A 133 26.47 -7.30 1.89
C VAL A 133 27.84 -7.34 2.57
N ARG A 134 28.61 -8.41 2.35
CA ARG A 134 30.03 -8.45 2.72
C ARG A 134 30.85 -7.83 1.59
N PHE A 135 30.92 -6.50 1.53
CA PHE A 135 32.03 -5.83 0.84
C PHE A 135 32.94 -5.24 1.92
N TYR A 136 34.05 -5.91 2.21
CA TYR A 136 35.14 -5.33 2.99
C TYR A 136 35.88 -4.35 2.08
N MET A 137 35.44 -3.09 2.02
CA MET A 137 36.17 -1.99 1.35
C MET A 137 37.00 -1.21 2.36
N THR A 138 37.97 -1.88 2.97
CA THR A 138 39.10 -1.22 3.65
C THR A 138 40.36 -2.04 3.42
N GLN A 139 40.84 -2.08 2.17
CA GLN A 139 42.28 -2.18 1.95
C GLN A 139 42.83 -0.77 2.14
N GLN A 140 43.32 -0.46 3.35
CA GLN A 140 44.21 0.68 3.51
C GLN A 140 45.49 0.34 2.74
N GLN A 141 45.83 1.14 1.72
CA GLN A 141 47.15 1.04 1.12
C GLN A 141 48.19 1.51 2.14
N PRO A 142 49.31 0.79 2.32
CA PRO A 142 50.36 1.26 3.20
C PRO A 142 51.00 2.50 2.58
N ILE A 143 50.80 3.66 3.21
CA ILE A 143 51.55 4.88 2.92
C ILE A 143 52.99 4.61 3.37
N GLY A 144 53.85 4.32 2.40
CA GLY A 144 55.29 4.22 2.62
C GLY A 144 55.86 5.60 2.91
N LEU A 145 56.24 5.85 4.16
CA LEU A 145 57.17 6.92 4.51
C LEU A 145 58.58 6.44 4.14
N GLY A 146 59.04 6.86 2.95
CA GLY A 146 60.45 6.82 2.58
C GLY A 146 61.26 7.77 3.45
N ARG A 147 62.51 7.36 3.74
CA ARG A 147 63.49 8.03 4.60
C ARG A 147 63.83 9.45 4.16
#